data_AF-A0A8R2F7Y4-F1
#
_entry.id   AF-A0A8R2F7Y4-F1
#
_cell.length_a   1.000
_cell.length_b   1.000
_cell.length_c   1.000
_cell.angle_alpha   90.00
_cell.angle_beta   90.00
_cell.angle_gamma   90.00
#
_symmetry.space_group_name_H-M   'P 1'
#
loop_
_entity.id
_entity.type
_entity.pdbx_description
1 polymer ?
#
loop_
_entity_poly.entity_id
_entity_poly.type
_entity_poly.pdbx_seq_one_letter_code
_entity_poly.pdbx_strand_id
1 'polypeptide(L)'
;MEIIKKKLLNKRKLIEKKRSAHTKDLIEKLNEFVIKTQLALLEDAFTSYMGIHEQLADLEEDEKQQEHIDKLMEVSNTYVTLKADFLESLSNLTISENRQTVQQNIRLPPINLTQFGGNLEEWYSFKDQFETMVHKNKDINNTEKMYYLKTNLIGQAATVISSLSSDATNYTEAWKSVVSRYDNKYLVFQIRMHHLFSQPAAQQESAIALKNLIDCTNKHVRALQALGRPTKYWDDILVHLVSTKLPPEMRKTWEIDSTSYVNFPTWHNLSEFIENRVHALEVIQFRHGPSKPKTTTKTVSHATMVRQQDSKPSCQVCSLPHSIYKCSMFMKASVEEQRTLALKSSLCWNCLRPGHQKKQCTMDKVCNVCQAKHHTLLHLPEATVDIVT
;
A
#
# COMPACT_ATOMS: atom_id res chain seq x y z
N MET A 1 44.65 -38.73 -54.60
CA MET A 1 44.08 -40.03 -54.16
C MET A 1 44.69 -40.53 -52.86
N GLU A 2 45.95 -41.01 -52.83
CA GLU A 2 46.53 -41.70 -51.66
C GLU A 2 46.65 -40.84 -50.39
N ILE A 3 47.00 -39.56 -50.55
CA ILE A 3 47.04 -38.58 -49.44
C ILE A 3 45.65 -38.34 -48.85
N ILE A 4 44.61 -38.29 -49.68
CA ILE A 4 43.21 -38.05 -49.26
C ILE A 4 42.69 -39.25 -48.47
N LYS A 5 42.94 -40.48 -48.96
CA LYS A 5 42.62 -41.73 -48.26
C LYS A 5 43.27 -41.81 -46.88
N LYS A 6 44.54 -41.41 -46.76
CA LYS A 6 45.26 -41.38 -45.48
C LYS A 6 44.65 -40.36 -44.51
N LYS A 7 44.27 -39.16 -44.99
CA LYS A 7 43.59 -38.15 -44.18
C LYS A 7 42.21 -38.63 -43.70
N LEU A 8 41.43 -39.25 -44.57
CA LEU A 8 40.12 -39.84 -44.25
C LEU A 8 40.23 -40.92 -43.16
N LEU A 9 41.19 -41.83 -43.31
CA LEU A 9 41.47 -42.89 -42.35
C LEU A 9 41.88 -42.34 -40.98
N ASN A 10 42.71 -41.30 -40.94
CA ASN A 10 43.13 -40.66 -39.69
C ASN A 10 41.95 -40.00 -38.96
N LYS A 11 41.04 -39.35 -39.70
CA LYS A 11 39.83 -38.72 -39.12
C LYS A 11 38.82 -39.76 -38.62
N ARG A 12 38.64 -40.86 -39.36
CA ARG A 12 37.86 -42.02 -38.91
C ARG A 12 38.39 -42.58 -37.58
N LYS A 13 39.68 -42.88 -37.51
CA LYS A 13 40.33 -43.40 -36.28
C LYS A 13 40.20 -42.44 -35.09
N LEU A 14 40.20 -41.12 -35.35
CA LEU A 14 40.00 -40.12 -34.31
C LEU A 14 38.60 -40.19 -33.71
N ILE A 15 37.55 -40.34 -34.54
CA ILE A 15 36.16 -40.46 -34.09
C ILE A 15 35.94 -41.78 -33.34
N GLU A 16 36.46 -42.89 -33.86
CA GLU A 16 36.40 -44.21 -33.20
C GLU A 16 37.13 -44.20 -31.85
N LYS A 17 38.33 -43.60 -31.78
CA LYS A 17 39.08 -43.47 -30.54
C LYS A 17 38.34 -42.61 -29.51
N LYS A 18 37.69 -41.52 -29.95
CA LYS A 18 36.82 -40.72 -29.07
C LYS A 18 35.65 -41.54 -28.52
N ARG A 19 35.01 -42.36 -29.35
CA ARG A 19 33.95 -43.27 -28.89
C ARG A 19 34.46 -44.27 -27.85
N SER A 20 35.65 -44.85 -28.05
CA SER A 20 36.24 -45.76 -27.05
C SER A 20 36.64 -45.08 -25.74
N ALA A 21 37.02 -43.79 -25.78
CA ALA A 21 37.44 -43.03 -24.61
C ALA A 21 36.26 -42.45 -23.81
N HIS A 22 35.10 -42.29 -24.45
CA HIS A 22 33.90 -41.70 -23.87
C HIS A 22 32.73 -42.69 -23.92
N THR A 23 32.80 -43.72 -23.06
CA THR A 23 31.65 -44.61 -22.83
C THR A 23 30.54 -43.87 -22.08
N LYS A 24 29.30 -44.35 -22.18
CA LYS A 24 28.13 -43.72 -21.56
C LYS A 24 28.33 -43.44 -20.06
N ASP A 25 28.82 -44.41 -19.31
CA ASP A 25 29.12 -44.28 -17.87
C ASP A 25 30.19 -43.23 -17.53
N LEU A 26 31.13 -43.00 -18.44
CA LEU A 26 32.18 -41.98 -18.30
C LEU A 26 31.63 -40.59 -18.63
N ILE A 27 30.77 -40.48 -19.65
CA ILE A 27 30.12 -39.24 -20.06
C ILE A 27 29.22 -38.71 -18.94
N GLU A 28 28.45 -39.59 -18.28
CA GLU A 28 27.56 -39.22 -17.17
C GLU A 28 28.28 -38.60 -15.96
N LYS A 29 29.60 -38.80 -15.85
CA LYS A 29 30.44 -38.24 -14.77
C LYS A 29 31.11 -36.91 -15.13
N LEU A 30 30.96 -36.43 -16.36
CA LEU A 30 31.56 -35.19 -16.82
C LEU A 30 30.70 -33.98 -16.42
N ASN A 31 31.34 -32.82 -16.25
CA ASN A 31 30.63 -31.57 -16.03
C ASN A 31 30.15 -30.95 -17.36
N GLU A 32 29.20 -30.02 -17.27
CA GLU A 32 28.56 -29.39 -18.43
C GLU A 32 29.57 -28.77 -19.41
N PHE A 33 30.57 -28.07 -18.88
CA PHE A 33 31.58 -27.38 -19.68
C PHE A 33 32.47 -28.35 -20.47
N VAL A 34 32.88 -29.45 -19.84
CA VAL A 34 33.67 -30.51 -20.49
C VAL A 34 32.84 -31.21 -21.55
N ILE A 35 31.55 -31.51 -21.28
CA ILE A 35 30.67 -32.13 -22.28
C ILE A 35 30.49 -31.22 -23.50
N LYS A 36 30.21 -29.93 -23.31
CA LYS A 36 30.10 -28.95 -24.40
C LYS A 36 31.37 -28.86 -25.24
N THR A 37 32.54 -28.86 -24.59
CA THR A 37 33.84 -28.82 -25.27
C THR A 37 34.09 -30.09 -26.09
N GLN A 38 33.76 -31.27 -25.55
CA GLN A 38 33.91 -32.53 -26.28
C GLN A 38 32.95 -32.65 -27.47
N LEU A 39 31.71 -32.16 -27.33
CA LEU A 39 30.74 -32.06 -28.42
C LEU A 39 31.27 -31.20 -29.57
N ALA A 40 31.79 -30.00 -29.29
CA ALA A 40 32.33 -29.12 -30.32
C ALA A 40 33.51 -29.77 -31.08
N LEU A 41 34.42 -30.43 -30.35
CA LEU A 41 35.53 -31.16 -30.97
C LEU A 41 35.07 -32.40 -31.76
N LEU A 42 33.94 -33.01 -31.42
CA LEU A 42 33.35 -34.14 -32.14
C LEU A 42 32.68 -33.66 -33.43
N GLU A 43 31.94 -32.56 -33.39
CA GLU A 43 31.31 -31.91 -34.55
C GLU A 43 32.35 -31.43 -35.57
N ASP A 44 33.43 -30.80 -35.12
CA ASP A 44 34.53 -30.38 -36.00
C ASP A 44 35.21 -31.59 -36.68
N ALA A 45 35.47 -32.66 -35.92
CA ALA A 45 36.07 -33.87 -36.45
C ALA A 45 35.19 -34.57 -37.50
N PHE A 46 33.87 -34.63 -37.27
CA PHE A 46 32.91 -35.22 -38.21
C PHE A 46 32.72 -34.36 -39.46
N THR A 47 32.61 -33.03 -39.30
CA THR A 47 32.51 -32.09 -40.44
C THR A 47 33.76 -32.19 -41.33
N SER A 48 34.94 -32.24 -40.72
CA SER A 48 36.20 -32.45 -41.44
C SER A 48 36.26 -33.83 -42.12
N TYR A 49 35.67 -34.88 -41.52
CA TYR A 49 35.58 -36.20 -42.14
C TYR A 49 34.66 -36.20 -43.36
N MET A 50 33.47 -35.60 -43.25
CA MET A 50 32.50 -35.46 -44.35
C MET A 50 33.12 -34.72 -45.55
N GLY A 51 33.80 -33.59 -45.32
CA GLY A 51 34.43 -32.84 -46.41
C GLY A 51 35.57 -33.58 -47.10
N ILE A 52 36.29 -34.47 -46.40
CA ILE A 52 37.32 -35.33 -47.02
C ILE A 52 36.66 -36.50 -47.76
N HIS A 53 35.54 -37.02 -47.25
CA HIS A 53 34.78 -38.09 -47.89
C HIS A 53 34.18 -37.63 -49.23
N GLU A 54 33.58 -36.44 -49.26
CA GLU A 54 33.04 -35.80 -50.47
C GLU A 54 34.12 -35.60 -51.54
N GLN A 55 35.28 -35.05 -51.16
CA GLN A 55 36.44 -34.92 -52.07
C GLN A 55 36.96 -36.25 -52.60
N LEU A 56 36.76 -37.35 -51.87
CA LEU A 56 37.16 -38.68 -52.31
C LEU A 56 36.12 -39.29 -53.25
N ALA A 57 34.83 -39.08 -52.98
CA ALA A 57 33.72 -39.53 -53.82
C ALA A 57 33.81 -38.94 -55.24
N ASP A 58 34.25 -37.67 -55.36
CA ASP A 58 34.44 -37.00 -56.65
C ASP A 58 35.60 -37.58 -57.50
N LEU A 59 36.50 -38.36 -56.91
CA LEU A 59 37.75 -38.83 -57.53
C LEU A 59 37.80 -40.35 -57.78
N GLU A 60 36.80 -41.12 -57.34
CA GLU A 60 36.78 -42.58 -57.41
C GLU A 60 35.86 -43.14 -58.49
N GLU A 61 36.29 -44.25 -59.12
CA GLU A 61 35.52 -45.01 -60.12
C GLU A 61 34.39 -45.82 -59.46
N ASP A 62 33.28 -46.01 -60.19
CA ASP A 62 31.99 -46.52 -59.68
C ASP A 62 32.08 -47.88 -58.93
N GLU A 63 33.04 -48.74 -59.26
CA GLU A 63 33.17 -50.09 -58.65
C GLU A 63 33.50 -50.07 -57.14
N LYS A 64 33.96 -48.95 -56.57
CA LYS A 64 34.30 -48.84 -55.13
C LYS A 64 33.32 -48.02 -54.30
N GLN A 65 32.32 -47.38 -54.92
CA GLN A 65 31.40 -46.48 -54.22
C GLN A 65 30.64 -47.14 -53.06
N GLN A 66 30.23 -48.41 -53.21
CA GLN A 66 29.49 -49.12 -52.16
C GLN A 66 30.32 -49.28 -50.86
N GLU A 67 31.60 -49.64 -50.98
CA GLU A 67 32.49 -49.78 -49.82
C GLU A 67 32.72 -48.44 -49.09
N HIS A 68 32.71 -47.33 -49.84
CA HIS A 68 32.83 -45.98 -49.28
C HIS A 68 31.57 -45.49 -48.59
N ILE A 69 30.39 -45.88 -49.09
CA ILE A 69 29.09 -45.62 -48.47
C ILE A 69 28.96 -46.41 -47.17
N ASP A 70 29.34 -47.68 -47.16
CA ASP A 70 29.26 -48.54 -45.96
C ASP A 70 30.16 -48.00 -44.83
N LYS A 71 31.39 -47.57 -45.17
CA LYS A 71 32.31 -46.95 -44.20
C LYS A 71 31.82 -45.60 -43.68
N LEU A 72 31.15 -44.81 -44.53
CA LEU A 72 30.53 -43.55 -44.11
C LEU A 72 29.39 -43.80 -43.13
N MET A 73 28.54 -44.80 -43.40
CA MET A 73 27.44 -45.17 -42.52
C MET A 73 27.94 -45.60 -41.13
N GLU A 74 29.03 -46.36 -41.07
CA GLU A 74 29.67 -46.76 -39.80
C GLU A 74 30.15 -45.55 -38.98
N VAL A 75 30.88 -44.62 -39.61
CA VAL A 75 31.39 -43.41 -38.93
C VAL A 75 30.24 -42.46 -38.54
N SER A 76 29.21 -42.36 -39.37
CA SER A 76 28.02 -41.58 -39.05
C SER A 76 27.27 -42.15 -37.84
N ASN A 77 27.08 -43.47 -37.78
CA ASN A 77 26.44 -44.12 -36.64
C ASN A 77 27.21 -43.94 -35.33
N THR A 78 28.55 -44.03 -35.38
CA THR A 78 29.39 -43.77 -34.19
C THR A 78 29.33 -42.31 -33.74
N TYR A 79 29.29 -41.36 -34.67
CA TYR A 79 29.09 -39.94 -34.37
C TYR A 79 27.72 -39.68 -33.72
N VAL A 80 26.63 -40.19 -34.33
CA VAL A 80 25.26 -39.97 -33.85
C VAL A 80 25.06 -40.53 -32.44
N THR A 81 25.52 -41.77 -32.20
CA THR A 81 25.40 -42.41 -30.88
C THR A 81 26.20 -41.67 -29.82
N LEU A 82 27.44 -41.25 -30.13
CA LEU A 82 28.25 -40.49 -29.18
C LEU A 82 27.68 -39.09 -28.89
N LYS A 83 27.15 -38.42 -29.91
CA LYS A 83 26.47 -37.13 -29.75
C LYS A 83 25.22 -37.25 -28.89
N ALA A 84 24.42 -38.29 -29.10
CA ALA A 84 23.23 -38.57 -28.31
C ALA A 84 23.56 -38.74 -26.82
N ASP A 85 24.58 -39.54 -26.50
CA ASP A 85 25.01 -39.77 -25.11
C ASP A 85 25.45 -38.47 -24.41
N PHE A 86 26.18 -37.58 -25.10
CA PHE A 86 26.56 -36.27 -24.56
C PHE A 86 25.35 -35.34 -24.33
N LEU A 87 24.40 -35.31 -25.26
CA LEU A 87 23.18 -34.48 -25.12
C LEU A 87 22.26 -35.00 -24.02
N GLU A 88 22.13 -36.32 -23.88
CA GLU A 88 21.38 -36.96 -22.79
C GLU A 88 21.97 -36.58 -21.42
N SER A 89 23.29 -36.65 -21.27
CA SER A 89 23.98 -36.24 -20.04
C SER A 89 23.81 -34.75 -19.72
N LEU A 90 23.90 -33.85 -20.71
CA LEU A 90 23.61 -32.42 -20.54
C LEU A 90 22.16 -32.19 -20.06
N SER A 91 21.20 -32.88 -20.66
CA SER A 91 19.79 -32.76 -20.26
C SER A 91 19.57 -33.18 -18.80
N ASN A 92 20.22 -34.25 -18.36
CA ASN A 92 20.15 -34.75 -16.98
C ASN A 92 20.78 -33.79 -15.96
N LEU A 93 21.89 -33.14 -16.30
CA LEU A 93 22.49 -32.08 -15.47
C LEU A 93 21.55 -30.90 -15.31
N THR A 94 20.91 -30.46 -16.40
CA THR A 94 19.94 -29.35 -16.39
C THR A 94 18.72 -29.67 -15.52
N ILE A 95 18.24 -30.92 -15.55
CA ILE A 95 17.11 -31.40 -14.73
C ILE A 95 17.51 -31.47 -13.24
N SER A 96 18.74 -31.87 -12.92
CA SER A 96 19.25 -31.91 -11.54
C SER A 96 19.43 -30.52 -10.93
N GLU A 97 19.92 -29.54 -11.69
CA GLU A 97 20.01 -28.14 -11.23
C GLU A 97 18.60 -27.56 -10.97
N ASN A 98 17.62 -27.86 -11.83
CA ASN A 98 16.23 -27.47 -11.60
C ASN A 98 15.56 -28.21 -10.43
N ARG A 99 16.07 -29.37 -10.00
CA ARG A 99 15.58 -30.06 -8.79
C ARG A 99 16.20 -29.50 -7.50
N GLN A 100 17.43 -29.01 -7.54
CA GLN A 100 18.08 -28.41 -6.37
C GLN A 100 17.60 -26.97 -6.09
N THR A 101 17.12 -26.24 -7.09
CA THR A 101 16.54 -24.90 -6.91
C THR A 101 15.10 -24.89 -6.35
N VAL A 102 14.43 -26.04 -6.25
CA VAL A 102 13.03 -26.15 -5.78
C VAL A 102 12.90 -26.34 -4.24
N GLN A 103 13.97 -26.41 -3.47
CA GLN A 103 13.90 -26.60 -2.00
C GLN A 103 14.66 -25.59 -1.13
N GLN A 104 14.79 -24.35 -1.59
CA GLN A 104 14.83 -23.22 -0.65
C GLN A 104 13.51 -22.44 -0.74
N ASN A 105 12.44 -23.09 -0.28
CA ASN A 105 11.16 -22.46 -0.01
C ASN A 105 11.31 -21.47 1.15
N ILE A 106 11.81 -20.26 0.88
CA ILE A 106 11.39 -19.08 1.62
C ILE A 106 9.90 -18.93 1.30
N ARG A 107 9.03 -19.56 2.08
CA ARG A 107 7.59 -19.31 2.00
C ARG A 107 7.33 -17.91 2.54
N LEU A 108 7.40 -16.94 1.64
CA LEU A 108 6.84 -15.62 1.88
C LEU A 108 5.34 -15.79 2.18
N PRO A 109 4.75 -14.97 3.06
CA PRO A 109 3.31 -14.97 3.28
C PRO A 109 2.57 -14.88 1.94
N PRO A 110 1.53 -15.70 1.71
CA PRO A 110 0.79 -15.66 0.46
C PRO A 110 0.23 -14.25 0.24
N ILE A 111 0.42 -13.72 -0.97
CA ILE A 111 -0.12 -12.41 -1.36
C ILE A 111 -1.64 -12.56 -1.40
N ASN A 112 -2.33 -11.97 -0.44
CA ASN A 112 -3.78 -11.90 -0.45
C ASN A 112 -4.24 -10.85 -1.47
N LEU A 113 -5.16 -11.24 -2.33
CA LEU A 113 -5.84 -10.31 -3.23
C LEU A 113 -6.66 -9.33 -2.39
N THR A 114 -6.55 -8.04 -2.71
CA THR A 114 -7.35 -7.00 -2.04
C THR A 114 -8.83 -7.15 -2.41
N GLN A 115 -9.71 -6.83 -1.45
CA GLN A 115 -11.14 -6.75 -1.73
C GLN A 115 -11.49 -5.37 -2.27
N PHE A 116 -12.43 -5.30 -3.21
CA PHE A 116 -12.87 -4.07 -3.84
C PHE A 116 -14.37 -3.83 -3.60
N GLY A 117 -14.68 -2.75 -2.89
CA GLY A 117 -16.06 -2.39 -2.50
C GLY A 117 -16.79 -1.43 -3.44
N GLY A 118 -16.11 -0.95 -4.50
CA GLY A 118 -16.65 0.06 -5.41
C GLY A 118 -16.08 1.46 -5.23
N ASN A 119 -15.10 1.65 -4.34
CA ASN A 119 -14.40 2.93 -4.19
C ASN A 119 -13.50 3.22 -5.40
N LEU A 120 -13.88 4.18 -6.23
CA LEU A 120 -13.13 4.56 -7.43
C LEU A 120 -11.67 4.97 -7.16
N GLU A 121 -11.37 5.44 -5.94
CA GLU A 121 -10.00 5.75 -5.54
C GLU A 121 -9.08 4.52 -5.50
N GLU A 122 -9.64 3.36 -5.17
CA GLU A 122 -8.92 2.08 -5.00
C GLU A 122 -8.96 1.24 -6.28
N TRP A 123 -9.80 1.62 -7.25
CA TRP A 123 -10.04 0.86 -8.48
C TRP A 123 -8.75 0.52 -9.23
N TYR A 124 -7.87 1.49 -9.48
CA TYR A 124 -6.64 1.23 -10.24
C TYR A 124 -5.68 0.31 -9.49
N SER A 125 -5.57 0.45 -8.17
CA SER A 125 -4.74 -0.46 -7.35
C SER A 125 -5.28 -1.89 -7.38
N PHE A 126 -6.60 -2.05 -7.27
CA PHE A 126 -7.26 -3.36 -7.36
C PHE A 126 -7.12 -3.96 -8.76
N LYS A 127 -7.39 -3.17 -9.81
CA LYS A 127 -7.32 -3.58 -11.20
C LYS A 127 -5.91 -4.07 -11.54
N ASP A 128 -4.87 -3.32 -11.19
CA ASP A 128 -3.49 -3.69 -11.48
C ASP A 128 -3.08 -4.99 -10.77
N GLN A 129 -3.46 -5.13 -9.49
CA GLN A 129 -3.18 -6.34 -8.71
C GLN A 129 -3.93 -7.56 -9.28
N PHE A 130 -5.23 -7.44 -9.54
CA PHE A 130 -6.06 -8.52 -10.07
C PHE A 130 -5.65 -8.89 -11.50
N GLU A 131 -5.32 -7.90 -12.32
CA GLU A 131 -4.90 -8.12 -13.70
C GLU A 131 -3.58 -8.89 -13.76
N THR A 132 -2.64 -8.54 -12.88
CA THR A 132 -1.32 -9.19 -12.80
C THR A 132 -1.40 -10.59 -12.21
N MET A 133 -2.14 -10.76 -11.12
CA MET A 133 -2.16 -12.02 -10.35
C MET A 133 -3.13 -13.05 -10.92
N VAL A 134 -4.26 -12.61 -11.49
CA VAL A 134 -5.37 -13.49 -11.90
C VAL A 134 -5.63 -13.40 -13.40
N HIS A 135 -5.86 -12.20 -13.95
CA HIS A 135 -6.31 -12.07 -15.35
C HIS A 135 -5.26 -12.53 -16.36
N LYS A 136 -4.01 -12.06 -16.21
CA LYS A 136 -2.86 -12.39 -17.09
C LYS A 136 -2.20 -13.73 -16.77
N ASN A 137 -2.53 -14.33 -15.63
CA ASN A 137 -2.00 -15.64 -15.26
C ASN A 137 -2.60 -16.72 -16.18
N LYS A 138 -1.71 -17.49 -16.84
CA LYS A 138 -2.07 -18.55 -17.78
C LYS A 138 -2.39 -19.87 -17.09
N ASP A 139 -1.95 -20.03 -15.83
CA ASP A 139 -2.12 -21.27 -15.06
C ASP A 139 -3.51 -21.37 -14.41
N ILE A 140 -4.26 -20.26 -14.39
CA ILE A 140 -5.60 -20.18 -13.79
C ILE A 140 -6.64 -20.26 -14.92
N ASN A 141 -7.62 -21.16 -14.77
CA ASN A 141 -8.71 -21.30 -15.75
C ASN A 141 -9.80 -20.23 -15.54
N ASN A 142 -10.67 -20.02 -16.54
CA ASN A 142 -11.69 -18.96 -16.45
C ASN A 142 -12.71 -19.17 -15.31
N THR A 143 -12.99 -20.42 -14.91
CA THR A 143 -13.88 -20.73 -13.78
C THR A 143 -13.27 -20.27 -12.47
N GLU A 144 -11.98 -20.55 -12.26
CA GLU A 144 -11.22 -20.09 -11.10
C GLU A 144 -11.11 -18.57 -11.10
N LYS A 145 -10.83 -17.95 -12.25
CA LYS A 145 -10.82 -16.48 -12.38
C LYS A 145 -12.17 -15.85 -11.99
N MET A 146 -13.28 -16.47 -12.37
CA MET A 146 -14.62 -16.04 -11.98
C MET A 146 -14.85 -16.18 -10.47
N TYR A 147 -14.39 -17.28 -9.87
CA TYR A 147 -14.48 -17.48 -8.43
C TYR A 147 -13.68 -16.40 -7.67
N TYR A 148 -12.43 -16.16 -8.05
CA TYR A 148 -11.62 -15.07 -7.48
C TYR A 148 -12.28 -13.70 -7.68
N LEU A 149 -12.85 -13.43 -8.85
CA LEU A 149 -13.56 -12.18 -9.08
C LEU A 149 -14.75 -12.02 -8.12
N LYS A 150 -15.55 -13.07 -7.90
CA LYS A 150 -16.70 -13.02 -6.98
C LYS A 150 -16.31 -12.88 -5.52
N THR A 151 -15.21 -13.49 -5.08
CA THR A 151 -14.77 -13.41 -3.67
C THR A 151 -14.04 -12.11 -3.35
N ASN A 152 -13.42 -11.48 -4.34
CA ASN A 152 -12.71 -10.22 -4.19
C ASN A 152 -13.58 -8.97 -4.39
N LEU A 153 -14.71 -9.08 -5.08
CA LEU A 153 -15.68 -7.98 -5.16
C LEU A 153 -16.64 -8.02 -3.97
N ILE A 154 -16.80 -6.89 -3.29
CA ILE A 154 -17.72 -6.71 -2.17
C ILE A 154 -18.64 -5.51 -2.40
N GLY A 155 -19.73 -5.42 -1.62
CA GLY A 155 -20.62 -4.26 -1.65
C GLY A 155 -21.18 -3.95 -3.04
N GLN A 156 -21.05 -2.69 -3.47
CA GLN A 156 -21.60 -2.22 -4.75
C GLN A 156 -20.89 -2.82 -5.97
N ALA A 157 -19.63 -3.23 -5.83
CA ALA A 157 -18.91 -3.83 -6.95
C ALA A 157 -19.37 -5.27 -7.21
N ALA A 158 -19.77 -6.00 -6.17
CA ALA A 158 -20.30 -7.35 -6.30
C ALA A 158 -21.66 -7.40 -7.03
N THR A 159 -22.49 -6.37 -6.87
CA THR A 159 -23.82 -6.32 -7.52
C THR A 159 -23.72 -6.17 -9.04
N VAL A 160 -22.58 -5.70 -9.58
CA VAL A 160 -22.37 -5.59 -11.03
C VAL A 160 -22.32 -6.96 -11.70
N ILE A 161 -21.87 -7.99 -10.99
CA ILE A 161 -21.71 -9.34 -11.53
C ILE A 161 -22.60 -10.37 -10.84
N SER A 162 -23.50 -9.95 -9.95
CA SER A 162 -24.36 -10.85 -9.18
C SER A 162 -25.37 -11.59 -10.05
N SER A 163 -25.76 -11.01 -11.19
CA SER A 163 -26.66 -11.64 -12.17
C SER A 163 -25.99 -12.67 -13.07
N LEU A 164 -24.65 -12.78 -13.05
CA LEU A 164 -23.90 -13.69 -13.90
C LEU A 164 -23.62 -15.02 -13.16
N SER A 165 -23.94 -16.15 -13.80
CA SER A 165 -23.60 -17.48 -13.26
C SER A 165 -22.08 -17.68 -13.19
N SER A 166 -21.62 -18.56 -12.30
CA SER A 166 -20.19 -18.79 -12.03
C SER A 166 -19.46 -19.63 -13.11
N ASP A 167 -19.95 -19.60 -14.35
CA ASP A 167 -19.46 -20.46 -15.43
C ASP A 167 -18.28 -19.84 -16.19
N ALA A 168 -17.39 -20.69 -16.73
CA ALA A 168 -16.17 -20.29 -17.44
C ALA A 168 -16.42 -19.34 -18.63
N THR A 169 -17.60 -19.44 -19.25
CA THR A 169 -18.01 -18.62 -20.40
C THR A 169 -18.25 -17.16 -20.01
N ASN A 170 -18.71 -16.93 -18.78
CA ASN A 170 -19.22 -15.63 -18.33
C ASN A 170 -18.14 -14.76 -17.68
N TYR A 171 -16.95 -15.30 -17.42
CA TYR A 171 -15.85 -14.54 -16.81
C TYR A 171 -15.46 -13.30 -17.63
N THR A 172 -15.34 -13.46 -18.95
CA THR A 172 -14.91 -12.37 -19.84
C THR A 172 -15.91 -11.22 -19.84
N GLU A 173 -17.21 -11.54 -19.85
CA GLU A 173 -18.30 -10.58 -19.75
C GLU A 173 -18.38 -9.93 -18.36
N ALA A 174 -18.19 -10.71 -17.29
CA ALA A 174 -18.15 -10.20 -15.93
C ALA A 174 -17.01 -9.20 -15.73
N TRP A 175 -15.79 -9.55 -16.14
CA TRP A 175 -14.64 -8.66 -16.04
C TRP A 175 -14.86 -7.39 -16.86
N LYS A 176 -15.37 -7.52 -18.10
CA LYS A 176 -15.70 -6.37 -18.96
C LYS A 176 -16.74 -5.45 -18.32
N SER A 177 -17.75 -6.01 -17.65
CA SER A 177 -18.81 -5.25 -16.98
C SER A 177 -18.27 -4.42 -15.81
N VAL A 178 -17.40 -5.02 -14.99
CA VAL A 178 -16.75 -4.30 -13.87
C VAL A 178 -15.83 -3.21 -14.40
N VAL A 179 -14.99 -3.52 -15.41
CA VAL A 179 -14.10 -2.52 -16.04
C VAL A 179 -14.92 -1.38 -16.65
N SER A 180 -15.99 -1.68 -17.39
CA SER A 180 -16.83 -0.65 -17.99
C SER A 180 -17.52 0.26 -16.96
N ARG A 181 -17.80 -0.25 -15.76
CA ARG A 181 -18.48 0.52 -14.71
C ARG A 181 -17.51 1.39 -13.91
N TYR A 182 -16.31 0.88 -13.62
CA TYR A 182 -15.38 1.52 -12.69
C TYR A 182 -14.14 2.14 -13.35
N ASP A 183 -13.78 1.77 -14.59
CA ASP A 183 -12.64 2.33 -15.31
C ASP A 183 -12.96 3.69 -15.94
N ASN A 184 -13.18 4.68 -15.09
CA ASN A 184 -13.42 6.06 -15.48
C ASN A 184 -12.29 6.97 -15.02
N LYS A 185 -11.25 7.08 -15.86
CA LYS A 185 -10.07 7.93 -15.60
C LYS A 185 -10.44 9.39 -15.31
N TYR A 186 -11.46 9.92 -15.98
CA TYR A 186 -11.90 11.30 -15.82
C TYR A 186 -12.59 11.52 -14.47
N LEU A 187 -13.48 10.62 -14.06
CA LEU A 187 -14.14 10.71 -12.76
C LEU A 187 -13.14 10.55 -11.61
N VAL A 188 -12.21 9.60 -11.72
CA VAL A 188 -11.13 9.45 -10.73
C VAL A 188 -10.28 10.73 -10.68
N PHE A 189 -9.94 11.32 -11.82
CA PHE A 189 -9.29 12.63 -11.87
C PHE A 189 -10.10 13.70 -11.14
N GLN A 190 -11.40 13.83 -11.40
CA GLN A 190 -12.26 14.83 -10.76
C GLN A 190 -12.38 14.63 -9.24
N ILE A 191 -12.50 13.39 -8.78
CA ILE A 191 -12.52 13.04 -7.36
C ILE A 191 -11.21 13.46 -6.69
N ARG A 192 -10.07 13.07 -7.27
CA ARG A 192 -8.74 13.42 -6.74
C ARG A 192 -8.50 14.92 -6.72
N MET A 193 -8.92 15.62 -7.79
CA MET A 193 -8.85 17.07 -7.88
C MET A 193 -9.72 17.73 -6.81
N HIS A 194 -10.95 17.28 -6.66
CA HIS A 194 -11.86 17.78 -5.63
C HIS A 194 -11.25 17.63 -4.23
N HIS A 195 -10.74 16.45 -3.87
CA HIS A 195 -10.11 16.22 -2.57
C HIS A 195 -8.85 17.07 -2.34
N LEU A 196 -8.02 17.25 -3.37
CA LEU A 196 -6.84 18.10 -3.29
C LEU A 196 -7.22 19.56 -2.95
N PHE A 197 -8.25 20.10 -3.57
CA PHE A 197 -8.70 21.49 -3.35
C PHE A 197 -9.57 21.66 -2.09
N SER A 198 -10.36 20.65 -1.73
CA SER A 198 -11.26 20.67 -0.57
C SER A 198 -10.59 20.26 0.74
N GLN A 199 -9.29 19.99 0.74
CA GLN A 199 -8.54 19.66 1.94
C GLN A 199 -8.75 20.69 3.08
N PRO A 200 -8.92 20.24 4.33
CA PRO A 200 -9.19 21.12 5.47
C PRO A 200 -7.96 21.98 5.79
N ALA A 201 -8.19 23.24 6.15
CA ALA A 201 -7.13 24.11 6.63
C ALA A 201 -6.68 23.69 8.04
N ALA A 202 -5.36 23.68 8.27
CA ALA A 202 -4.79 23.44 9.57
C ALA A 202 -5.09 24.64 10.49
N GLN A 203 -5.97 24.43 11.47
CA GLN A 203 -6.41 25.49 12.39
C GLN A 203 -5.32 25.90 13.40
N GLN A 204 -4.41 24.98 13.72
CA GLN A 204 -3.36 25.17 14.72
C GLN A 204 -2.06 24.53 14.23
N GLU A 205 -0.92 25.01 14.74
CA GLU A 205 0.41 24.42 14.52
C GLU A 205 0.55 23.08 15.28
N SER A 206 -0.18 22.07 14.82
CA SER A 206 -0.08 20.70 15.30
C SER A 206 0.72 19.87 14.32
N ALA A 207 1.72 19.13 14.81
CA ALA A 207 2.51 18.19 14.01
C ALA A 207 1.61 17.24 13.20
N ILE A 208 0.55 16.72 13.83
CA ILE A 208 -0.40 15.79 13.19
C ILE A 208 -1.17 16.48 12.06
N ALA A 209 -1.69 17.69 12.31
CA ALA A 209 -2.47 18.41 11.31
C ALA A 209 -1.64 18.80 10.09
N LEU A 210 -0.41 19.27 10.32
CA LEU A 210 0.53 19.64 9.26
C LEU A 210 1.00 18.42 8.46
N LYS A 211 1.32 17.31 9.14
CA LYS A 211 1.69 16.04 8.49
C LYS A 211 0.57 15.50 7.61
N ASN A 212 -0.66 15.49 8.12
CA ASN A 212 -1.84 15.08 7.35
C ASN A 212 -2.05 15.97 6.11
N LEU A 213 -1.78 17.28 6.20
CA LEU A 213 -1.89 18.21 5.07
C LEU A 213 -0.90 17.86 3.95
N ILE A 214 0.38 17.64 4.31
CA ILE A 214 1.42 17.22 3.35
C ILE A 214 1.09 15.85 2.76
N ASP A 215 0.79 14.87 3.61
CA ASP A 215 0.53 13.49 3.20
C ASP A 215 -0.68 13.41 2.28
N CYS A 216 -1.74 14.15 2.57
CA CYS A 216 -2.93 14.25 1.72
C CYS A 216 -2.59 14.87 0.35
N THR A 217 -1.86 16.00 0.34
CA THR A 217 -1.44 16.66 -0.89
C THR A 217 -0.58 15.73 -1.74
N ASN A 218 0.46 15.12 -1.15
CA ASN A 218 1.35 14.20 -1.83
C ASN A 218 0.63 12.94 -2.32
N LYS A 219 -0.31 12.37 -1.55
CA LYS A 219 -1.15 11.24 -1.96
C LYS A 219 -1.90 11.57 -3.25
N HIS A 220 -2.59 12.71 -3.30
CA HIS A 220 -3.38 13.10 -4.48
C HIS A 220 -2.50 13.48 -5.67
N VAL A 221 -1.38 14.17 -5.46
CA VAL A 221 -0.41 14.50 -6.53
C VAL A 221 0.20 13.25 -7.13
N ARG A 222 0.65 12.28 -6.32
CA ARG A 222 1.19 10.99 -6.81
C ARG A 222 0.14 10.20 -7.57
N ALA A 223 -1.11 10.18 -7.10
CA ALA A 223 -2.21 9.50 -7.79
C ALA A 223 -2.51 10.16 -9.16
N LEU A 224 -2.49 11.50 -9.23
CA LEU A 224 -2.68 12.23 -10.49
C LEU A 224 -1.52 12.03 -11.46
N GLN A 225 -0.29 11.93 -10.95
CA GLN A 225 0.89 11.58 -11.75
C GLN A 225 0.77 10.17 -12.34
N ALA A 226 0.31 9.18 -11.55
CA ALA A 226 0.06 7.81 -12.02
C ALA A 226 -1.03 7.75 -13.11
N LEU A 227 -1.97 8.68 -13.12
CA LEU A 227 -2.95 8.86 -14.20
C LEU A 227 -2.39 9.55 -15.46
N GLY A 228 -1.09 9.87 -15.47
CA GLY A 228 -0.41 10.53 -16.58
C GLY A 228 -0.62 12.05 -16.64
N ARG A 229 -1.01 12.68 -15.53
CA ARG A 229 -1.14 14.15 -15.48
C ARG A 229 0.23 14.82 -15.27
N PRO A 230 0.45 16.00 -15.86
CA PRO A 230 1.75 16.68 -15.83
C PRO A 230 1.99 17.42 -14.50
N THR A 231 1.99 16.67 -13.38
CA THR A 231 2.10 17.21 -12.02
C THR A 231 3.44 17.91 -11.73
N LYS A 232 4.45 17.68 -12.58
CA LYS A 232 5.78 18.32 -12.48
C LYS A 232 5.77 19.84 -12.66
N TYR A 233 4.71 20.41 -13.23
CA TYR A 233 4.59 21.84 -13.49
C TYR A 233 3.56 22.52 -12.59
N TRP A 234 3.13 21.84 -11.52
CA TRP A 234 2.07 22.34 -10.65
C TRP A 234 2.61 23.00 -9.38
N ASP A 235 3.91 23.23 -9.29
CA ASP A 235 4.56 23.82 -8.12
C ASP A 235 3.84 25.10 -7.65
N ASP A 236 3.61 26.07 -8.53
CA ASP A 236 2.96 27.34 -8.18
C ASP A 236 1.54 27.14 -7.61
N ILE A 237 0.78 26.22 -8.22
CA ILE A 237 -0.59 25.91 -7.80
C ILE A 237 -0.59 25.21 -6.44
N LEU A 238 0.33 24.25 -6.24
CA LEU A 238 0.45 23.51 -4.99
C LEU A 238 0.93 24.41 -3.85
N VAL A 239 1.91 25.27 -4.12
CA VAL A 239 2.42 26.26 -3.16
C VAL A 239 1.31 27.22 -2.75
N HIS A 240 0.58 27.80 -3.72
CA HIS A 240 -0.54 28.69 -3.42
C HIS A 240 -1.65 27.96 -2.65
N LEU A 241 -2.06 26.76 -3.10
CA LEU A 241 -3.11 25.99 -2.47
C LEU A 241 -2.77 25.66 -1.02
N VAL A 242 -1.59 25.10 -0.75
CA VAL A 242 -1.22 24.62 0.58
C VAL A 242 -0.89 25.77 1.53
N SER A 243 -0.23 26.84 1.06
CA SER A 243 0.02 28.04 1.87
C SER A 243 -1.27 28.66 2.41
N THR A 244 -2.34 28.69 1.62
CA THR A 244 -3.67 29.18 2.08
C THR A 244 -4.32 28.27 3.13
N LYS A 245 -3.86 27.03 3.26
CA LYS A 245 -4.34 26.03 4.24
C LYS A 245 -3.46 25.94 5.48
N LEU A 246 -2.32 26.62 5.52
CA LEU A 246 -1.45 26.70 6.70
C LEU A 246 -2.07 27.57 7.81
N PRO A 247 -1.69 27.32 9.09
CA PRO A 247 -2.04 28.20 10.20
C PRO A 247 -1.54 29.63 9.96
N PRO A 248 -2.24 30.67 10.46
CA PRO A 248 -1.90 32.07 10.17
C PRO A 248 -0.45 32.47 10.51
N GLU A 249 0.06 32.03 11.66
CA GLU A 249 1.43 32.36 12.10
C GLU A 249 2.48 31.69 11.21
N MET A 250 2.27 30.42 10.87
CA MET A 250 3.14 29.67 9.98
C MET A 250 3.08 30.18 8.52
N ARG A 251 1.93 30.67 8.07
CA ARG A 251 1.81 31.32 6.77
C ARG A 251 2.65 32.58 6.71
N LYS A 252 2.63 33.43 7.75
CA LYS A 252 3.47 34.64 7.80
C LYS A 252 4.95 34.30 7.70
N THR A 253 5.41 33.29 8.43
CA THR A 253 6.83 32.88 8.38
C THR A 253 7.20 32.28 7.03
N TRP A 254 6.29 31.53 6.41
CA TRP A 254 6.46 31.08 5.02
C TRP A 254 6.54 32.25 4.04
N GLU A 255 5.68 33.27 4.13
CA GLU A 255 5.74 34.43 3.23
C GLU A 255 7.03 35.25 3.39
N ILE A 256 7.65 35.20 4.57
CA ILE A 256 8.97 35.82 4.78
C ILE A 256 10.06 34.94 4.16
N ASP A 257 10.04 33.64 4.41
CA ASP A 257 11.01 32.70 3.85
C ASP A 257 10.95 32.65 2.31
N SER A 258 9.74 32.70 1.74
CA SER A 258 9.48 32.66 0.31
C SER A 258 10.12 33.82 -0.45
N THR A 259 10.32 34.97 0.20
CA THR A 259 11.02 36.12 -0.40
C THR A 259 12.52 35.92 -0.55
N SER A 260 13.09 34.92 0.12
CA SER A 260 14.53 34.62 0.07
C SER A 260 14.93 33.79 -1.16
N TYR A 261 13.98 33.19 -1.87
CA TYR A 261 14.27 32.40 -3.07
C TYR A 261 14.48 33.31 -4.29
N VAL A 262 15.55 33.04 -5.04
CA VAL A 262 15.90 33.79 -6.27
C VAL A 262 14.89 33.54 -7.39
N ASN A 263 14.32 32.33 -7.42
CA ASN A 263 13.24 31.92 -8.33
C ASN A 263 11.96 31.66 -7.53
N PHE A 264 10.85 31.41 -8.23
CA PHE A 264 9.60 31.03 -7.59
C PHE A 264 9.77 29.80 -6.68
N PRO A 265 9.22 29.82 -5.46
CA PRO A 265 9.33 28.69 -4.54
C PRO A 265 8.61 27.46 -5.12
N THR A 266 9.25 26.30 -4.99
CA THR A 266 8.69 25.03 -5.48
C THR A 266 7.84 24.32 -4.43
N TRP A 267 7.06 23.32 -4.85
CA TRP A 267 6.37 22.44 -3.90
C TRP A 267 7.37 21.76 -2.96
N HIS A 268 8.55 21.41 -3.45
CA HIS A 268 9.61 20.83 -2.63
C HIS A 268 10.02 21.76 -1.48
N ASN A 269 10.26 23.04 -1.78
CA ASN A 269 10.65 24.03 -0.75
C ASN A 269 9.56 24.19 0.31
N LEU A 270 8.29 24.30 -0.09
CA LEU A 270 7.19 24.39 0.87
C LEU A 270 7.04 23.10 1.69
N SER A 271 7.14 21.93 1.05
CA SER A 271 7.05 20.65 1.76
C SER A 271 8.16 20.49 2.81
N GLU A 272 9.39 20.85 2.47
CA GLU A 272 10.54 20.83 3.38
C GLU A 272 10.36 21.81 4.53
N PHE A 273 9.88 23.03 4.26
CA PHE A 273 9.55 24.00 5.30
C PHE A 273 8.53 23.46 6.30
N ILE A 274 7.45 22.84 5.82
CA ILE A 274 6.42 22.27 6.69
C ILE A 274 6.96 21.04 7.44
N GLU A 275 7.73 20.16 6.79
CA GLU A 275 8.37 19.00 7.43
C GLU A 275 9.34 19.40 8.54
N ASN A 276 10.16 20.43 8.33
CA ASN A 276 11.05 20.97 9.34
C ASN A 276 10.27 21.51 10.56
N ARG A 277 9.12 22.17 10.31
CA ARG A 277 8.23 22.63 11.38
C ARG A 277 7.59 21.47 12.13
N VAL A 278 7.14 20.43 11.42
CA VAL A 278 6.61 19.19 12.02
C VAL A 278 7.68 18.54 12.91
N HIS A 279 8.90 18.38 12.41
CA HIS A 279 10.00 17.80 13.16
C HIS A 279 10.31 18.59 14.43
N ALA A 280 10.39 19.92 14.34
CA ALA A 280 10.59 20.78 15.50
C ALA A 280 9.46 20.61 16.54
N LEU A 281 8.19 20.54 16.11
CA LEU A 281 7.04 20.31 16.98
C LEU A 281 7.07 18.92 17.63
N GLU A 282 7.47 17.88 16.90
CA GLU A 282 7.62 16.52 17.43
C GLU A 282 8.72 16.45 18.48
N VAL A 283 9.88 17.09 18.25
CA VAL A 283 10.98 17.16 19.23
C VAL A 283 10.56 17.92 20.48
N ILE A 284 9.85 19.03 20.34
CA ILE A 284 9.31 19.81 21.47
C ILE A 284 8.29 18.97 22.24
N GLN A 285 7.38 18.29 21.55
CA GLN A 285 6.36 17.43 22.17
C GLN A 285 7.00 16.22 22.89
N PHE A 286 8.04 15.62 22.32
CA PHE A 286 8.79 14.55 22.95
C PHE A 286 9.49 15.02 24.23
N ARG A 287 10.15 16.19 24.19
CA ARG A 287 10.86 16.76 25.35
C ARG A 287 9.92 17.23 26.47
N HIS A 288 8.71 17.67 26.13
CA HIS A 288 7.74 18.17 27.11
C HIS A 288 6.66 17.16 27.51
N GLY A 289 6.70 15.92 27.00
CA GLY A 289 5.61 14.95 27.13
C GLY A 289 4.32 15.42 26.44
N PRO A 290 3.26 14.58 26.36
CA PRO A 290 2.00 15.01 25.76
C PRO A 290 1.45 16.24 26.49
N SER A 291 1.56 17.40 25.84
CA SER A 291 1.05 18.65 26.38
C SER A 291 -0.47 18.54 26.48
N LYS A 292 -1.02 18.58 27.69
CA LYS A 292 -2.47 18.78 27.89
C LYS A 292 -2.86 20.07 27.14
N PRO A 293 -4.00 20.11 26.43
CA PRO A 293 -4.38 21.26 25.62
C PRO A 293 -4.41 22.53 26.47
N LYS A 294 -3.57 23.51 26.11
CA LYS A 294 -3.51 24.82 26.75
C LYS A 294 -4.77 25.60 26.36
N THR A 295 -5.74 25.64 27.27
CA THR A 295 -6.77 26.68 27.28
C THR A 295 -6.09 28.03 27.44
N THR A 296 -6.16 28.86 26.41
CA THR A 296 -5.67 30.24 26.43
C THR A 296 -6.49 31.06 27.43
N THR A 297 -5.95 31.30 28.62
CA THR A 297 -6.43 32.35 29.52
C THR A 297 -5.56 33.59 29.34
N LYS A 298 -6.18 34.65 28.81
CA LYS A 298 -5.63 36.01 28.84
C LYS A 298 -5.40 36.41 30.30
N THR A 299 -4.22 36.97 30.53
CA THR A 299 -3.71 37.46 31.81
C THR A 299 -4.50 38.67 32.31
N VAL A 300 -4.92 38.64 33.58
CA VAL A 300 -5.00 39.83 34.43
C VAL A 300 -4.44 39.45 35.80
N SER A 301 -3.44 40.23 36.24
CA SER A 301 -2.69 40.13 37.49
C SER A 301 -3.51 40.58 38.71
N HIS A 302 -3.56 39.78 39.78
CA HIS A 302 -2.97 40.05 41.11
C HIS A 302 -3.42 38.97 42.15
N ALA A 303 -2.54 38.73 43.14
CA ALA A 303 -2.77 38.12 44.46
C ALA A 303 -2.81 36.57 44.64
N THR A 304 -1.73 36.08 45.26
CA THR A 304 -1.59 35.14 46.38
C THR A 304 -2.47 33.87 46.48
N MET A 305 -1.79 32.73 46.22
CA MET A 305 -1.88 31.37 46.83
C MET A 305 -3.25 30.76 47.20
N VAL A 306 -3.56 29.57 46.66
CA VAL A 306 -3.35 28.24 47.29
C VAL A 306 -3.47 27.16 46.20
N ARG A 307 -2.50 26.24 46.18
CA ARG A 307 -2.42 25.08 45.28
C ARG A 307 -3.37 24.00 45.81
N GLN A 308 -4.46 23.70 45.10
CA GLN A 308 -5.27 22.50 45.38
C GLN A 308 -4.85 21.36 44.43
N GLN A 309 -4.47 20.25 45.05
CA GLN A 309 -4.14 18.98 44.41
C GLN A 309 -5.39 18.38 43.74
N ASP A 310 -5.16 17.66 42.63
CA ASP A 310 -6.14 16.84 41.94
C ASP A 310 -6.87 15.89 42.91
N SER A 311 -8.13 16.20 43.24
CA SER A 311 -9.03 15.28 43.91
C SER A 311 -10.16 14.87 42.96
N LYS A 312 -10.47 13.57 42.93
CA LYS A 312 -11.54 12.96 42.12
C LYS A 312 -12.85 13.74 42.28
N PRO A 313 -13.74 13.80 41.25
CA PRO A 313 -14.98 14.58 41.31
C PRO A 313 -15.86 14.12 42.47
N SER A 314 -15.92 14.92 43.53
CA SER A 314 -16.75 14.74 44.71
C SER A 314 -17.93 15.71 44.71
N CYS A 315 -19.03 15.30 45.33
CA CYS A 315 -20.22 16.11 45.49
C CYS A 315 -19.90 17.33 46.35
N GLN A 316 -20.21 18.54 45.88
CA GLN A 316 -19.89 19.77 46.61
C GLN A 316 -20.78 20.02 47.83
N VAL A 317 -21.86 19.25 48.00
CA VAL A 317 -22.80 19.37 49.13
C VAL A 317 -22.42 18.44 50.29
N CYS A 318 -21.91 17.23 50.02
CA CYS A 318 -21.62 16.23 51.06
C CYS A 318 -20.21 15.63 50.98
N SER A 319 -19.37 16.11 50.05
CA SER A 319 -17.97 15.69 49.84
C SER A 319 -17.75 14.21 49.50
N LEU A 320 -18.82 13.43 49.25
CA LEU A 320 -18.74 12.03 48.83
C LEU A 320 -18.54 11.89 47.30
N PRO A 321 -17.97 10.78 46.79
CA PRO A 321 -17.61 10.60 45.38
C PRO A 321 -18.82 10.28 44.49
N HIS A 322 -19.74 11.23 44.32
CA HIS A 322 -20.85 11.14 43.39
C HIS A 322 -21.24 12.52 42.82
N SER A 323 -22.02 12.52 41.74
CA SER A 323 -22.60 13.75 41.18
C SER A 323 -23.70 14.32 42.09
N ILE A 324 -23.97 15.62 41.99
CA ILE A 324 -25.03 16.31 42.74
C ILE A 324 -26.42 15.69 42.48
N TYR A 325 -26.66 15.19 41.27
CA TYR A 325 -27.93 14.53 40.91
C TYR A 325 -28.14 13.20 41.63
N LYS A 326 -27.09 12.64 42.25
CA LYS A 326 -27.13 11.43 43.07
C LYS A 326 -26.92 11.73 44.56
N CYS A 327 -26.89 13.01 44.94
CA CYS A 327 -26.70 13.41 46.33
C CYS A 327 -28.01 13.26 47.11
N SER A 328 -28.06 12.32 48.04
CA SER A 328 -29.22 12.11 48.91
C SER A 328 -29.53 13.33 49.77
N MET A 329 -28.51 14.04 50.27
CA MET A 329 -28.68 15.26 51.08
C MET A 329 -29.31 16.39 50.27
N PHE A 330 -28.91 16.56 49.00
CA PHE A 330 -29.47 17.60 48.15
C PHE A 330 -30.87 17.23 47.65
N MET A 331 -31.09 15.99 47.20
CA MET A 331 -32.36 15.55 46.61
C MET A 331 -33.50 15.41 47.64
N LYS A 332 -33.18 15.21 48.92
CA LYS A 332 -34.17 15.12 50.01
C LYS A 332 -34.44 16.44 50.73
N ALA A 333 -33.61 17.46 50.51
CA ALA A 333 -33.79 18.79 51.12
C ALA A 333 -34.98 19.53 50.51
N SER A 334 -35.59 20.44 51.26
CA SER A 334 -36.64 21.33 50.75
C SER A 334 -36.11 22.26 49.65
N VAL A 335 -36.99 22.90 48.87
CA VAL A 335 -36.55 23.79 47.77
C VAL A 335 -35.75 24.98 48.31
N GLU A 336 -36.15 25.52 49.46
CA GLU A 336 -35.47 26.61 50.18
C GLU A 336 -34.07 26.17 50.66
N GLU A 337 -33.97 24.95 51.19
CA GLU A 337 -32.71 24.35 51.60
C GLU A 337 -31.81 24.04 50.39
N GLN A 338 -32.38 23.54 49.28
CA GLN A 338 -31.65 23.28 48.04
C GLN A 338 -31.06 24.58 47.46
N ARG A 339 -31.80 25.69 47.48
CA ARG A 339 -31.27 27.01 47.10
C ARG A 339 -30.11 27.44 47.99
N THR A 340 -30.26 27.24 49.30
CA THR A 340 -29.21 27.57 50.28
C THR A 340 -27.96 26.71 50.08
N LEU A 341 -28.12 25.41 49.86
CA LEU A 341 -27.04 24.46 49.60
C LEU A 341 -26.36 24.75 48.26
N ALA A 342 -27.11 25.08 47.21
CA ALA A 342 -26.56 25.47 45.92
C ALA A 342 -25.74 26.77 46.02
N LEU A 343 -26.20 27.75 46.80
CA LEU A 343 -25.46 28.99 47.06
C LEU A 343 -24.19 28.75 47.87
N LYS A 344 -24.29 28.03 49.00
CA LYS A 344 -23.16 27.72 49.89
C LYS A 344 -22.09 26.87 49.20
N SER A 345 -22.51 25.95 48.34
CA SER A 345 -21.62 25.02 47.63
C SER A 345 -21.18 25.56 46.26
N SER A 346 -21.41 26.85 45.98
CA SER A 346 -21.02 27.53 44.73
C SER A 346 -21.46 26.80 43.44
N LEU A 347 -22.67 26.25 43.44
CA LEU A 347 -23.26 25.57 42.29
C LEU A 347 -23.97 26.57 41.36
N CYS A 348 -23.85 26.35 40.05
CA CYS A 348 -24.57 27.12 39.07
C CYS A 348 -26.09 26.95 39.25
N TRP A 349 -26.81 28.07 39.37
CA TRP A 349 -28.27 28.07 39.54
C TRP A 349 -29.04 27.53 38.33
N ASN A 350 -28.39 27.37 37.16
CA ASN A 350 -29.04 26.80 35.98
C ASN A 350 -28.79 25.30 35.80
N CYS A 351 -27.56 24.84 36.00
CA CYS A 351 -27.17 23.46 35.70
C CYS A 351 -26.66 22.68 36.92
N LEU A 352 -26.63 23.27 38.12
CA LEU A 352 -26.14 22.68 39.37
C LEU A 352 -24.70 22.16 39.32
N ARG A 353 -23.90 22.58 38.34
CA ARG A 353 -22.47 22.25 38.26
C ARG A 353 -21.61 23.32 38.94
N PRO A 354 -20.51 22.94 39.60
CA PRO A 354 -19.57 23.91 40.18
C PRO A 354 -18.77 24.64 39.09
N GLY A 355 -18.11 25.74 39.47
CA GLY A 355 -17.12 26.44 38.65
C GLY A 355 -17.65 27.56 37.76
N HIS A 356 -18.97 27.83 37.74
CA HIS A 356 -19.55 29.00 37.05
C HIS A 356 -20.90 29.41 37.65
N GLN A 357 -21.35 30.63 37.34
CA GLN A 357 -22.65 31.16 37.76
C GLN A 357 -23.70 31.14 36.62
N LYS A 358 -24.98 31.34 36.94
CA LYS A 358 -26.12 31.37 35.99
C LYS A 358 -25.86 32.25 34.75
N LYS A 359 -25.23 33.42 34.93
CA LYS A 359 -24.91 34.37 33.85
C LYS A 359 -23.89 33.81 32.84
N GLN A 360 -22.98 32.96 33.30
CA GLN A 360 -21.89 32.36 32.49
C GLN A 360 -22.23 30.92 32.08
N CYS A 361 -23.47 30.48 32.32
CA CYS A 361 -23.90 29.12 31.98
C CYS A 361 -24.23 29.02 30.49
N THR A 362 -23.48 28.18 29.78
CA THR A 362 -23.66 27.85 28.35
C THR A 362 -24.75 26.79 28.11
N MET A 363 -25.25 26.15 29.16
CA MET A 363 -26.37 25.22 29.05
C MET A 363 -27.64 26.02 28.75
N ASP A 364 -28.23 25.75 27.59
CA ASP A 364 -29.50 26.33 27.15
C ASP A 364 -30.71 25.56 27.74
N LYS A 365 -30.61 25.24 29.04
CA LYS A 365 -31.71 24.66 29.80
C LYS A 365 -32.43 25.77 30.56
N VAL A 366 -33.74 25.67 30.62
CA VAL A 366 -34.63 26.55 31.37
C VAL A 366 -35.48 25.73 32.34
N CYS A 367 -36.07 26.40 33.32
CA CYS A 367 -36.95 25.78 34.30
C CYS A 367 -38.21 25.25 33.61
N ASN A 368 -38.55 23.98 33.83
CA ASN A 368 -39.74 23.38 33.21
C ASN A 368 -41.07 23.95 33.73
N VAL A 369 -41.07 24.72 34.82
CA VAL A 369 -42.29 25.28 35.44
C VAL A 369 -42.54 26.72 35.00
N CYS A 370 -41.52 27.59 34.99
CA CYS A 370 -41.66 29.02 34.68
C CYS A 370 -40.84 29.50 33.48
N GLN A 371 -40.15 28.60 32.78
CA GLN A 371 -39.32 28.87 31.59
C GLN A 371 -38.16 29.88 31.80
N ALA A 372 -37.91 30.30 33.04
CA ALA A 372 -36.76 31.15 33.38
C ALA A 372 -35.46 30.33 33.48
N LYS A 373 -34.31 31.00 33.31
CA LYS A 373 -32.97 30.38 33.28
C LYS A 373 -32.49 29.90 34.67
N HIS A 374 -33.13 28.91 35.26
CA HIS A 374 -32.68 28.22 36.49
C HIS A 374 -33.07 26.74 36.46
N HIS A 375 -32.42 25.94 37.31
CA HIS A 375 -32.71 24.52 37.42
C HIS A 375 -34.08 24.28 38.07
N THR A 376 -34.88 23.37 37.52
CA THR A 376 -36.25 23.09 38.00
C THR A 376 -36.32 22.74 39.49
N LEU A 377 -35.32 22.03 40.04
CA LEU A 377 -35.23 21.73 41.48
C LEU A 377 -35.14 22.99 42.37
N LEU A 378 -34.66 24.11 41.84
CA LEU A 378 -34.57 25.37 42.59
C LEU A 378 -35.79 26.28 42.37
N HIS A 379 -36.85 25.81 41.71
CA HIS A 379 -38.04 26.63 41.46
C HIS A 379 -38.91 26.72 42.72
N LEU A 380 -39.12 27.94 43.22
CA LEU A 380 -40.16 28.19 44.22
C LEU A 380 -41.45 28.52 43.46
N PRO A 381 -42.58 27.85 43.75
CA PRO A 381 -43.88 28.27 43.26
C PRO A 381 -44.16 29.68 43.78
N GLU A 382 -44.64 30.57 42.90
CA GLU A 382 -45.18 31.85 43.35
C GLU A 382 -46.39 31.58 44.26
N ALA A 383 -46.41 32.22 45.42
CA ALA A 383 -47.57 32.16 46.30
C ALA A 383 -48.80 32.63 45.51
N THR A 384 -49.79 31.77 45.38
CA THR A 384 -51.12 32.15 44.89
C THR A 384 -51.64 33.26 45.79
N VAL A 385 -51.74 34.47 45.24
CA VAL A 385 -52.56 35.50 45.86
C VAL A 385 -54.00 35.02 45.67
N ASP A 386 -54.55 34.40 46.72
CA ASP A 386 -55.97 34.14 46.81
C ASP A 386 -56.70 35.49 46.75
N ILE A 387 -57.27 35.80 45.58
CA ILE A 387 -58.32 36.80 45.47
C ILE A 387 -59.55 36.15 46.10
N VAL A 388 -59.73 36.39 47.40
CA VAL A 388 -61.02 36.16 48.06
C VAL A 388 -62.02 37.13 47.44
N THR A 389 -63.11 36.53 46.95
CA THR A 389 -64.32 37.08 46.34
C THR A 389 -64.82 38.42 46.87
#